data_AF-A0A8S2SC73-F1
#
_entry.id   AF-A0A8S2SC73-F1
#
_cell.length_a   1.000
_cell.length_b   1.000
_cell.length_c   1.000
_cell.angle_alpha   90.00
_cell.angle_beta   90.00
_cell.angle_gamma   90.00
#
_symmetry.space_group_name_H-M   'P 1'
#
loop_
_entity.id
_entity.type
_entity.pdbx_description
1 polymer ?
#
loop_
_entity_poly.entity_id
_entity_poly.type
_entity_poly.pdbx_seq_one_letter_code
_entity_poly.pdbx_strand_id
1 'polypeptide(L)'
;SVTHRDLKPENVLLTSPDTNETLVKITDFGLSRFINETTLMKTFCGTPNYLAPEVLSTRGEGSYSNKVDVWSLGVILYICLGK
;
A
#
# COMPACT_ATOMS: atom_id res chain seq x y z
N SER A 1 -6.51 13.41 -0.76
CA SER A 1 -6.63 11.99 -0.35
C SER A 1 -5.37 11.56 0.38
N VAL A 2 -5.40 10.45 1.11
CA VAL A 2 -4.19 9.86 1.74
C VAL A 2 -3.73 8.67 0.92
N THR A 3 -2.42 8.53 0.72
CA THR A 3 -1.80 7.33 0.15
C THR A 3 -0.92 6.69 1.20
N HIS A 4 -1.09 5.39 1.42
CA HIS A 4 -0.43 4.61 2.49
C HIS A 4 1.03 4.31 2.16
N ARG A 5 1.31 3.85 0.94
CA ARG A 5 2.65 3.59 0.37
C ARG A 5 3.42 2.41 0.98
N ASP A 6 2.87 1.74 1.98
CA ASP A 6 3.42 0.49 2.54
C ASP A 6 2.31 -0.51 2.89
N LEU A 7 1.32 -0.68 2.01
CA LEU A 7 0.32 -1.73 2.20
C LEU A 7 0.97 -3.10 1.96
N LYS A 8 0.85 -3.96 2.98
CA LYS A 8 1.34 -5.33 3.03
C LYS A 8 0.55 -6.10 4.10
N PRO A 9 0.54 -7.44 4.10
CA PRO A 9 -0.21 -8.23 5.07
C PRO A 9 0.10 -7.86 6.53
N GLU A 10 1.36 -7.52 6.84
CA GLU A 10 1.79 -7.12 8.18
C GLU A 10 1.11 -5.83 8.67
N ASN A 11 0.63 -4.99 7.75
CA ASN A 11 -0.06 -3.73 8.03
C ASN A 11 -1.60 -3.86 7.90
N VAL A 12 -2.13 -5.08 7.78
CA VAL A 12 -3.56 -5.40 7.70
C VAL A 12 -3.95 -6.23 8.93
N LEU A 13 -4.49 -5.56 9.94
CA LEU A 13 -4.83 -6.19 11.22
C LEU A 13 -6.24 -6.78 11.19
N LEU A 14 -6.39 -7.95 11.81
CA LEU A 14 -7.69 -8.56 12.11
C LEU A 14 -8.06 -8.25 13.56
N THR A 15 -9.31 -7.88 13.81
CA THR A 15 -9.74 -7.51 15.18
C THR A 15 -9.91 -8.70 16.12
N SER A 16 -10.24 -9.87 15.57
CA SER A 16 -10.44 -11.10 16.32
C SER A 16 -10.16 -12.31 15.41
N PRO A 17 -9.59 -13.40 15.94
CA PRO A 17 -9.46 -14.65 15.20
C PRO A 17 -10.79 -15.42 15.05
N ASP A 18 -11.76 -15.22 15.94
CA ASP A 18 -12.90 -16.14 16.12
C ASP A 18 -14.27 -15.44 16.02
N THR A 19 -14.51 -14.69 14.95
CA THR A 19 -15.82 -14.07 14.70
C THR A 19 -16.34 -14.40 13.31
N ASN A 20 -17.66 -14.66 13.20
CA ASN A 20 -18.38 -14.79 11.91
C ASN A 20 -18.29 -13.50 11.06
N GLU A 21 -17.80 -12.41 11.63
CA GLU A 21 -17.49 -11.16 10.95
C GLU A 21 -16.00 -10.86 11.08
N THR A 22 -15.26 -10.93 9.96
CA THR A 22 -13.85 -10.56 9.92
C THR A 22 -13.72 -9.05 9.68
N LEU A 23 -13.50 -8.28 10.76
CA LEU A 23 -13.23 -6.85 10.64
C LEU A 23 -11.72 -6.63 10.43
N VAL A 24 -11.39 -5.88 9.38
CA VAL A 24 -10.02 -5.55 8.97
C VAL A 24 -9.72 -4.09 9.25
N LYS A 25 -8.51 -3.80 9.75
CA LYS A 25 -8.01 -2.43 9.99
C LYS A 25 -6.61 -2.25 9.40
N ILE A 26 -6.42 -1.16 8.66
CA ILE A 26 -5.09 -0.76 8.17
C ILE A 26 -4.32 -0.04 9.29
N THR A 27 -3.03 -0.34 9.42
CA THR A 27 -2.11 0.28 10.38
C THR A 27 -0.82 0.75 9.71
N ASP A 28 0.04 1.42 10.47
CA ASP A 28 1.38 1.90 10.09
C ASP A 28 1.40 2.92 8.95
N PHE A 29 0.91 4.12 9.27
CA PHE A 29 0.91 5.27 8.38
C PHE A 29 2.27 6.00 8.33
N GLY A 30 3.37 5.39 8.80
CA GLY A 30 4.68 6.04 8.91
C GLY A 30 5.26 6.53 7.57
N LEU A 31 4.87 5.90 6.46
CA LEU A 31 5.26 6.30 5.11
C LEU A 31 4.15 7.05 4.34
N SER A 32 2.99 7.25 4.96
CA SER A 32 1.81 7.82 4.31
C SER A 32 2.00 9.28 3.92
N ARG A 33 1.24 9.72 2.91
CA ARG A 33 1.29 11.10 2.45
C ARG A 33 -0.07 11.61 2.01
N PHE A 34 -0.33 12.89 2.28
CA PHE A 34 -1.46 13.61 1.70
C PHE A 34 -1.16 13.96 0.24
N ILE A 35 -2.06 13.56 -0.65
CA ILE A 35 -2.04 13.91 -2.06
C ILE A 35 -3.19 14.88 -2.34
N ASN A 36 -2.84 16.02 -2.92
CA ASN A 36 -3.79 16.94 -3.51
C ASN A 36 -3.72 16.73 -5.03
N GLU A 37 -4.67 17.27 -5.79
CA GLU A 37 -4.74 17.09 -7.25
C GLU A 37 -3.44 17.51 -7.98
N THR A 38 -2.62 18.34 -7.34
CA THR A 38 -1.32 18.84 -7.84
C THR A 38 -0.10 18.18 -7.19
N THR A 39 -0.26 17.37 -6.14
CA THR A 39 0.87 16.84 -5.36
C THR A 39 1.21 15.42 -5.80
N LEU A 40 2.33 15.23 -6.52
CA LEU A 40 2.83 13.89 -6.87
C LEU A 40 3.90 13.43 -5.87
N MET A 41 3.97 12.13 -5.62
CA MET A 41 4.98 11.53 -4.76
C MET A 41 6.23 11.20 -5.56
N LYS A 42 7.42 11.43 -4.99
CA LYS A 42 8.70 11.16 -5.67
C LYS A 42 9.58 10.16 -4.94
N THR A 43 9.49 10.12 -3.60
CA THR A 43 10.41 9.33 -2.78
C THR A 43 10.25 7.82 -3.01
N PHE A 44 11.36 7.14 -3.24
CA PHE A 44 11.41 5.68 -3.26
C PHE A 44 11.27 5.14 -1.82
N CYS A 45 10.13 4.55 -1.48
CA CYS A 45 9.90 3.90 -0.19
C CYS A 45 8.78 2.86 -0.29
N GLY A 46 8.71 1.98 0.71
CA GLY A 46 7.76 0.87 0.81
C GLY A 46 8.48 -0.48 0.77
N THR A 47 7.73 -1.56 0.96
CA THR A 47 8.27 -2.92 1.02
C THR A 47 8.42 -3.53 -0.39
N PRO A 48 9.62 -4.00 -0.82
CA PRO A 48 9.93 -4.33 -2.22
C PRO A 48 8.92 -5.24 -2.95
N ASN A 49 8.40 -6.28 -2.29
CA ASN A 49 7.47 -7.24 -2.89
C ASN A 49 6.08 -6.64 -3.18
N TYR A 50 5.75 -5.49 -2.60
CA TYR A 50 4.46 -4.82 -2.72
C TYR A 50 4.55 -3.49 -3.49
N LEU A 51 5.74 -3.13 -3.96
CA LEU A 51 5.96 -1.88 -4.71
C LEU A 51 5.36 -1.96 -6.10
N ALA A 52 4.64 -0.91 -6.46
CA ALA A 52 4.15 -0.71 -7.82
C ALA A 52 5.32 -0.45 -8.79
N PRO A 53 5.22 -0.91 -10.06
CA PRO A 53 6.29 -0.78 -11.04
C PRO A 53 6.68 0.68 -11.29
N GLU A 54 5.75 1.63 -11.20
CA GLU A 54 6.04 3.06 -11.33
C GLU A 54 6.89 3.62 -10.17
N VAL A 55 6.85 3.01 -8.98
CA VAL A 55 7.76 3.39 -7.88
C VAL A 55 9.17 2.88 -8.17
N LEU A 56 9.28 1.66 -8.74
CA LEU A 56 10.55 1.04 -9.11
C LEU A 56 11.22 1.73 -10.30
N SER A 57 10.44 2.09 -11.32
CA SER A 57 10.95 2.70 -12.56
C SER A 57 11.39 4.15 -12.34
N THR A 58 10.74 4.87 -11.44
CA THR A 58 11.08 6.28 -11.17
C THR A 58 12.32 6.43 -10.28
N ARG A 59 12.70 5.42 -9.49
CA ARG A 59 13.90 5.40 -8.62
C ARG A 59 14.15 6.68 -7.80
N GLY A 60 13.11 7.44 -7.45
CA GLY A 60 13.26 8.72 -6.74
C GLY A 60 13.30 9.97 -7.63
N GLU A 61 13.46 9.81 -8.94
CA GLU A 61 13.64 10.90 -9.92
C GLU A 61 12.34 11.29 -10.64
N GLY A 62 11.40 10.36 -10.74
CA GLY A 62 10.06 10.59 -11.29
C GLY A 62 8.98 10.77 -10.23
N SER A 63 7.72 10.83 -10.68
CA SER A 63 6.60 11.06 -9.79
C SER A 63 5.45 10.11 -10.04
N TYR A 64 4.78 9.67 -8.99
CA TYR A 64 3.70 8.69 -9.04
C TYR A 64 2.47 9.13 -8.25
N SER A 65 1.34 8.50 -8.56
CA SER A 65 0.01 8.84 -8.02
C SER A 65 -0.38 7.92 -6.85
N ASN A 66 -1.57 8.14 -6.27
CA ASN A 66 -2.14 7.28 -5.23
C ASN A 66 -2.48 5.86 -5.71
N LYS A 67 -2.33 5.54 -7.00
CA LYS A 67 -2.62 4.21 -7.56
C LYS A 67 -1.64 3.12 -7.09
N VAL A 68 -0.51 3.50 -6.49
CA VAL A 68 0.44 2.54 -5.90
C VAL A 68 -0.19 1.66 -4.83
N ASP A 69 -1.12 2.19 -4.03
CA ASP A 69 -1.82 1.40 -3.02
C ASP A 69 -2.75 0.34 -3.66
N VAL A 70 -3.30 0.64 -4.84
CA VAL A 70 -4.14 -0.32 -5.59
C VAL A 70 -3.30 -1.49 -6.08
N TRP A 71 -2.06 -1.23 -6.53
CA TRP A 71 -1.12 -2.29 -6.87
C TRP A 71 -0.79 -3.17 -5.67
N SER A 72 -0.41 -2.56 -4.53
CA SER A 72 -0.08 -3.29 -3.31
C SER A 72 -1.25 -4.16 -2.83
N LEU A 73 -2.49 -3.66 -2.89
CA LEU A 73 -3.70 -4.44 -2.62
C LEU A 73 -3.88 -5.62 -3.58
N GLY A 74 -3.54 -5.46 -4.86
CA GLY A 74 -3.54 -6.54 -5.83
C GLY A 74 -2.56 -7.67 -5.46
N VAL A 75 -1.35 -7.31 -4.99
CA VAL A 75 -0.37 -8.28 -4.50
C VAL A 75 -0.89 -8.99 -3.24
N ILE A 76 -1.45 -8.26 -2.27
CA ILE A 76 -2.05 -8.84 -1.05
C ILE A 76 -3.17 -9.81 -1.43
N LEU A 77 -4.09 -9.41 -2.31
CA LEU A 77 -5.18 -10.25 -2.76
C LEU A 77 -4.68 -11.53 -3.45
N TYR A 78 -3.66 -11.41 -4.30
CA TYR A 78 -3.03 -12.56 -4.94
C TYR A 78 -2.46 -13.54 -3.91
N ILE A 79 -1.78 -13.04 -2.86
CA ILE A 79 -1.25 -13.88 -1.77
C ILE A 79 -2.40 -14.56 -1.00
N CYS A 80 -3.47 -13.83 -0.68
CA CYS A 80 -4.62 -14.40 0.05
C CYS A 80 -5.36 -15.50 -0.73
N LEU A 81 -5.33 -15.45 -2.07
CA LEU A 81 -5.93 -16.45 -2.95
C LEU A 81 -4.95 -17.56 -3.35
N GLY A 82 -3.65 -17.32 -3.17
CA GLY A 82 -2.60 -18.30 -3.37
C GLY A 82 -2.75 -19.45 -2.37
N LYS A 83 -2.78 -20.67 -2.89
CA LYS A 83 -2.73 -21.88 -2.07
C LYS A 83 -1.40 -21.98 -1.33
#